data_AF-A0A915PVK4-F1
#
_entry.id   AF-A0A915PVK4-F1
#
_cell.length_a   1.000
_cell.length_b   1.000
_cell.length_c   1.000
_cell.angle_alpha   90.00
_cell.angle_beta   90.00
_cell.angle_gamma   90.00
#
_symmetry.space_group_name_H-M   'P 1'
#
loop_
_entity.id
_entity.type
_entity.pdbx_description
1 polymer ?
#
loop_
_entity_poly.entity_id
_entity_poly.type
_entity_poly.pdbx_seq_one_letter_code
_entity_poly.pdbx_strand_id
1 'polypeptide(L)'
;MRIGPFLDLQDCGTSATNITFQQHKIGREERAQVLGRHAGFRGCTIWFTGLSGAGKTTVAFAVEKILTQFGIPAYALDGDNVRHGLCKNLGFSKEERRENIRRVAEVAKLFADMGIVALASFISPYKCDRDDARSIHNQVVADLYKKARAGELKGFTGIDSAYEAPEKPDLMLESGVESEAESVKKVLDFLVQKNVVPMKAYRQIYGPPVRELYVEEELKSKLLERIYSFPRVQLSRVDLEWLQVLAEGWASPLPGFMRERQYLQCLHHGLLLDLKKKCFIPGVSLPEDTEEDSVWSFNEPLNQSVPIVLPIDDDTKIKLMDGHSVSPEIALMYNSDIVAVVRDGEIFEHRKEERVARQFGFIDLRHPAIKQILESGNWLLGGDVQVLKRIRYNDGLDHYRLSPLELRNVFAKANCDAVFAFQLRNPIHNGHALLMQDTREQLLRKYKNPMLLLHPLGGWTKDDDVPLNVRMKQYDAVLAEGVLNPEWTVLAVFPSPMLYAGPTEVQWHARARLAAGVTTYIVGRDPAGIQHPETGNYLYDPTHGSKVLSMAPGLPNLDIVLFRVAAYDKTKSKMAFFDSSRSEDFSFISGTKMRSYARDGIEPPEGFMAPKAWKILSSYYQELATTKDRSSHQ
;
A
#
# COMPACT_ATOMS: atom_id res chain seq x y z
N MET A 1 -26.10 -6.48 -10.34
CA MET A 1 -27.04 -7.40 -11.02
C MET A 1 -26.29 -8.08 -12.16
N ARG A 2 -26.26 -9.42 -12.20
CA ARG A 2 -25.74 -10.18 -13.35
C ARG A 2 -26.90 -10.55 -14.26
N ILE A 3 -26.62 -10.82 -15.53
CA ILE A 3 -27.66 -11.15 -16.49
C ILE A 3 -27.89 -12.65 -16.50
N GLY A 4 -29.15 -13.08 -16.39
CA GLY A 4 -29.53 -14.48 -16.51
C GLY A 4 -29.21 -15.09 -17.89
N PRO A 5 -29.22 -16.42 -18.02
CA PRO A 5 -29.13 -17.08 -19.32
C PRO A 5 -30.28 -16.63 -20.22
N PHE A 6 -30.07 -16.65 -21.53
CA PHE A 6 -31.18 -16.53 -22.47
C PHE A 6 -32.08 -17.76 -22.28
N LEU A 7 -33.18 -17.60 -21.55
CA LEU A 7 -34.27 -18.56 -21.58
C LEU A 7 -35.12 -18.23 -22.80
N ASP A 8 -35.46 -19.26 -23.59
CA ASP A 8 -36.53 -19.14 -24.58
C ASP A 8 -37.73 -18.53 -23.87
N LEU A 9 -38.10 -17.31 -24.27
CA LEU A 9 -39.24 -16.58 -23.73
C LEU A 9 -40.49 -17.42 -24.01
N GLN A 10 -40.89 -18.26 -23.06
CA GLN A 10 -42.22 -18.83 -23.08
C GLN A 10 -43.21 -17.70 -22.81
N ASP A 11 -44.06 -17.52 -23.81
CA ASP A 11 -45.03 -16.47 -24.01
C ASP A 11 -45.83 -16.19 -22.73
N CYS A 12 -45.59 -15.04 -22.10
CA CYS A 12 -46.33 -14.60 -20.93
C CYS A 12 -47.03 -13.28 -21.26
N GLY A 13 -48.23 -13.40 -21.83
CA GLY A 13 -49.35 -12.46 -21.71
C GLY A 13 -49.17 -11.05 -22.26
N THR A 14 -49.87 -10.77 -23.37
CA THR A 14 -50.03 -9.46 -24.03
C THR A 14 -48.74 -8.84 -24.59
N SER A 15 -47.94 -9.64 -25.29
CA SER A 15 -46.99 -9.10 -26.27
C SER A 15 -47.74 -8.75 -27.56
N ALA A 16 -47.29 -7.74 -28.30
CA ALA A 16 -47.81 -7.50 -29.64
C ALA A 16 -47.60 -8.77 -30.47
N THR A 17 -48.68 -9.32 -31.05
CA THR A 17 -48.72 -10.63 -31.76
C THR A 17 -47.80 -10.73 -32.98
N ASN A 18 -47.07 -9.66 -33.29
CA ASN A 18 -46.30 -9.49 -34.52
C ASN A 18 -44.80 -9.27 -34.26
N ILE A 19 -44.31 -9.53 -33.04
CA ILE A 19 -42.89 -9.32 -32.67
C ILE A 19 -42.25 -10.68 -32.40
N THR A 20 -41.27 -11.05 -33.22
CA THR A 20 -40.42 -12.21 -32.99
C THR A 20 -39.06 -11.77 -32.46
N PHE A 21 -38.59 -12.42 -31.40
CA PHE A 21 -37.25 -12.16 -30.88
C PHE A 21 -36.20 -12.66 -31.86
N GLN A 22 -35.27 -11.79 -32.26
CA GLN A 22 -34.17 -12.14 -33.16
C GLN A 22 -32.92 -12.47 -32.33
N GLN A 23 -32.45 -13.71 -32.43
CA GLN A 23 -31.19 -14.08 -31.79
C GLN A 23 -30.00 -13.42 -32.50
N HIS A 24 -29.10 -12.85 -31.72
CA HIS A 24 -27.84 -12.32 -32.25
C HIS A 24 -26.96 -13.45 -32.75
N LYS A 25 -26.27 -13.22 -33.87
CA LYS A 25 -25.29 -14.18 -34.42
C LYS A 25 -24.04 -14.34 -33.54
N ILE A 26 -23.74 -13.35 -32.70
CA ILE A 26 -22.57 -13.29 -31.81
C ILE A 26 -23.06 -13.45 -30.37
N GLY A 27 -22.52 -14.45 -29.67
CA GLY A 27 -22.84 -14.73 -28.27
C GLY A 27 -22.22 -13.72 -27.29
N ARG A 28 -22.51 -13.88 -26.00
CA ARG A 28 -21.88 -13.05 -24.94
C ARG A 28 -20.38 -13.32 -24.81
N GLU A 29 -19.97 -14.58 -24.90
CA GLU A 29 -18.56 -14.96 -24.77
C GLU A 29 -17.71 -14.40 -25.92
N GLU A 30 -18.19 -14.53 -27.15
CA GLU A 30 -17.52 -14.00 -28.34
C GLU A 30 -17.43 -12.46 -28.29
N ARG A 31 -18.50 -11.77 -27.87
CA ARG A 31 -18.45 -10.32 -27.61
C ARG A 31 -17.41 -9.95 -26.56
N ALA A 32 -17.30 -10.74 -25.49
CA ALA A 32 -16.35 -10.48 -24.41
C ALA A 32 -14.88 -10.70 -24.79
N GLN A 33 -14.59 -11.43 -25.87
CA GLN A 33 -13.22 -11.62 -26.35
C GLN A 33 -12.64 -10.36 -27.00
N VAL A 34 -13.50 -9.48 -27.54
CA VAL A 34 -13.09 -8.26 -28.26
C VAL A 34 -13.34 -6.97 -27.48
N LEU A 35 -14.09 -7.05 -26.36
CA LEU A 35 -14.49 -5.89 -25.58
C LEU A 35 -13.57 -5.67 -24.36
N GLY A 36 -12.72 -4.64 -24.43
CA GLY A 36 -11.81 -4.27 -23.35
C GLY A 36 -10.47 -5.01 -23.39
N ARG A 37 -9.64 -4.80 -22.36
CA ARG A 37 -8.27 -5.34 -22.31
C ARG A 37 -8.19 -6.80 -21.81
N HIS A 38 -9.22 -7.25 -21.09
CA HIS A 38 -9.19 -8.51 -20.36
C HIS A 38 -10.28 -9.45 -20.86
N ALA A 39 -9.92 -10.69 -21.14
CA ALA A 39 -10.85 -11.72 -21.59
C ALA A 39 -11.94 -12.03 -20.55
N GLY A 40 -13.05 -12.60 -21.02
CA GLY A 40 -14.15 -13.09 -20.19
C GLY A 40 -15.30 -12.07 -20.02
N PHE A 41 -16.52 -12.59 -20.09
CA PHE A 41 -17.74 -11.78 -19.99
C PHE A 41 -17.93 -11.24 -18.58
N ARG A 42 -18.04 -9.92 -18.47
CA ARG A 42 -18.13 -9.17 -17.21
C ARG A 42 -19.25 -8.15 -17.18
N GLY A 43 -20.14 -8.23 -18.17
CA GLY A 43 -21.29 -7.36 -18.30
C GLY A 43 -22.22 -7.47 -17.11
N CYS A 44 -22.43 -6.35 -16.43
CA CYS A 44 -23.26 -6.29 -15.23
C CYS A 44 -23.72 -4.86 -14.96
N THR A 45 -24.68 -4.73 -14.05
CA THR A 45 -25.15 -3.42 -13.59
C THR A 45 -24.88 -3.24 -12.10
N ILE A 46 -24.21 -2.15 -11.76
CA ILE A 46 -24.09 -1.65 -10.39
C ILE A 46 -25.17 -0.58 -10.22
N TRP A 47 -26.11 -0.83 -9.32
CA TRP A 47 -27.26 0.04 -9.10
C TRP A 47 -27.11 0.79 -7.78
N PHE A 48 -26.75 2.06 -7.86
CA PHE A 48 -26.67 2.96 -6.71
C PHE A 48 -28.06 3.55 -6.42
N THR A 49 -28.54 3.33 -5.19
CA THR A 49 -29.79 3.89 -4.66
C THR A 49 -29.53 4.63 -3.36
N GLY A 50 -30.34 5.64 -3.06
CA GLY A 50 -30.15 6.48 -1.87
C GLY A 50 -30.71 7.88 -2.07
N LEU A 51 -30.89 8.60 -0.96
CA LEU A 51 -31.42 9.96 -0.94
C LEU A 51 -30.64 10.92 -1.85
N SER A 52 -31.28 12.01 -2.25
CA SER A 52 -30.58 13.09 -2.95
C SER A 52 -29.40 13.59 -2.09
N GLY A 53 -28.25 13.86 -2.71
CA GLY A 53 -27.04 14.29 -2.00
C GLY A 53 -26.23 13.18 -1.31
N ALA A 54 -26.70 11.92 -1.28
CA ALA A 54 -25.98 10.81 -0.64
C ALA A 54 -24.69 10.33 -1.37
N GLY A 55 -24.16 11.10 -2.34
CA GLY A 55 -22.89 10.77 -3.02
C GLY A 55 -22.93 9.73 -4.15
N LYS A 56 -24.12 9.26 -4.58
CA LYS A 56 -24.28 8.22 -5.63
C LYS A 56 -23.51 8.54 -6.93
N THR A 57 -23.74 9.72 -7.50
CA THR A 57 -23.14 10.14 -8.78
C THR A 57 -21.63 10.30 -8.65
N THR A 58 -21.17 10.85 -7.53
CA THR A 58 -19.75 10.98 -7.20
C THR A 58 -19.04 9.62 -7.20
N VAL A 59 -19.58 8.65 -6.45
CA VAL A 59 -19.00 7.29 -6.38
C VAL A 59 -19.08 6.59 -7.74
N ALA A 60 -20.19 6.71 -8.46
CA ALA A 60 -20.36 6.08 -9.77
C ALA A 60 -19.31 6.57 -10.79
N PHE A 61 -19.10 7.88 -10.91
CA PHE A 61 -18.11 8.43 -11.84
C PHE A 61 -16.66 8.14 -11.42
N ALA A 62 -16.38 8.11 -10.11
CA ALA A 62 -15.05 7.72 -9.63
C ALA A 62 -14.74 6.24 -9.93
N VAL A 63 -15.72 5.35 -9.73
CA VAL A 63 -15.61 3.93 -10.11
C VAL A 63 -15.46 3.77 -11.63
N GLU A 64 -16.22 4.53 -12.43
CA GLU A 64 -16.12 4.53 -13.90
C GLU A 64 -14.69 4.84 -14.37
N LYS A 65 -14.10 5.91 -13.82
CA LYS A 65 -12.73 6.33 -14.11
C LYS A 65 -11.72 5.20 -13.84
N ILE A 66 -11.85 4.53 -12.69
CA ILE A 66 -10.91 3.47 -12.29
C ILE A 66 -11.11 2.20 -13.13
N LEU A 67 -12.35 1.80 -13.41
CA LEU A 67 -12.63 0.68 -14.32
C LEU A 67 -12.04 0.92 -15.71
N THR A 68 -12.14 2.14 -16.22
CA THR A 68 -11.55 2.51 -17.51
C THR A 68 -10.01 2.46 -17.46
N GLN A 69 -9.39 2.90 -16.36
CA GLN A 69 -7.95 2.73 -16.14
C GLN A 69 -7.52 1.26 -16.07
N PHE A 70 -8.38 0.38 -15.53
CA PHE A 70 -8.18 -1.07 -15.60
C PHE A 70 -8.34 -1.65 -17.01
N GLY A 71 -8.77 -0.87 -18.01
CA GLY A 71 -9.12 -1.37 -19.33
C GLY A 71 -10.42 -2.18 -19.34
N ILE A 72 -11.32 -1.90 -18.38
CA ILE A 72 -12.64 -2.50 -18.26
C ILE A 72 -13.66 -1.46 -18.73
N PRO A 73 -14.35 -1.68 -19.87
CA PRO A 73 -15.38 -0.77 -20.34
C PRO A 73 -16.51 -0.64 -19.31
N ALA A 74 -16.75 0.60 -18.88
CA ALA A 74 -17.82 0.97 -17.97
C ALA A 74 -18.55 2.20 -18.51
N TYR A 75 -19.83 2.34 -18.14
CA TYR A 75 -20.62 3.50 -18.53
C TYR A 75 -21.61 3.90 -17.44
N ALA A 76 -21.56 5.15 -17.01
CA ALA A 76 -22.44 5.68 -15.98
C ALA A 76 -23.75 6.25 -16.54
N LEU A 77 -24.87 5.68 -16.08
CA LEU A 77 -26.22 6.16 -16.32
C LEU A 77 -26.64 6.98 -15.10
N ASP A 78 -26.67 8.30 -15.25
CA ASP A 78 -27.10 9.22 -14.19
C ASP A 78 -28.44 9.87 -14.54
N GLY A 79 -29.16 10.30 -13.49
CA GLY A 79 -30.42 11.01 -13.59
C GLY A 79 -30.38 12.17 -14.57
N ASP A 80 -29.30 12.95 -14.58
CA ASP A 80 -29.17 14.12 -15.45
C ASP A 80 -28.95 13.70 -16.91
N ASN A 81 -28.07 12.73 -17.15
CA ASN A 81 -27.76 12.24 -18.50
C ASN A 81 -28.99 11.60 -19.19
N VAL A 82 -29.74 10.79 -18.47
CA VAL A 82 -30.88 10.05 -19.04
C VAL A 82 -32.11 10.94 -19.23
N ARG A 83 -32.33 11.93 -18.34
CA ARG A 83 -33.48 12.83 -18.39
C ARG A 83 -33.42 13.82 -19.55
N HIS A 84 -32.24 14.24 -19.99
CA HIS A 84 -32.13 15.11 -21.17
C HIS A 84 -32.36 14.38 -22.50
N GLY A 85 -32.26 13.04 -22.52
CA GLY A 85 -32.41 12.22 -23.73
C GLY A 85 -33.61 11.27 -23.67
N LEU A 86 -33.35 10.02 -23.28
CA LEU A 86 -34.32 8.91 -23.30
C LEU A 86 -35.57 9.16 -22.46
N CYS A 87 -35.44 9.92 -21.36
CA CYS A 87 -36.53 10.20 -20.43
C CYS A 87 -37.01 11.65 -20.47
N LYS A 88 -36.70 12.40 -21.54
CA LYS A 88 -37.09 13.82 -21.67
C LYS A 88 -38.59 14.07 -21.70
N ASN A 89 -39.38 13.04 -22.00
CA ASN A 89 -40.85 13.10 -22.05
C ASN A 89 -41.51 12.68 -20.74
N LEU A 90 -40.74 12.38 -19.68
CA LEU A 90 -41.28 11.97 -18.38
C LEU A 90 -41.19 13.14 -17.40
N GLY A 91 -42.33 13.48 -16.80
CA GLY A 91 -42.40 14.39 -15.67
C GLY A 91 -41.99 13.74 -14.35
N PHE A 92 -42.66 14.14 -13.26
CA PHE A 92 -42.30 13.75 -11.91
C PHE A 92 -43.44 13.06 -11.14
N SER A 93 -44.54 12.70 -11.80
CA SER A 93 -45.58 11.86 -11.17
C SER A 93 -45.03 10.49 -10.76
N LYS A 94 -45.77 9.75 -9.93
CA LYS A 94 -45.34 8.43 -9.44
C LYS A 94 -45.17 7.45 -10.61
N GLU A 95 -46.10 7.48 -11.56
CA GLU A 95 -46.12 6.66 -12.76
C GLU A 95 -44.96 7.00 -13.70
N GLU A 96 -44.69 8.29 -13.91
CA GLU A 96 -43.57 8.74 -14.74
C GLU A 96 -42.21 8.42 -14.10
N ARG A 97 -42.09 8.49 -12.77
CA ARG A 97 -40.89 8.07 -12.03
C ARG A 97 -40.66 6.57 -12.15
N ARG A 98 -41.73 5.77 -12.02
CA ARG A 98 -41.66 4.32 -12.22
C ARG A 98 -41.21 3.98 -13.64
N GLU A 99 -41.79 4.64 -14.65
CA GLU A 99 -41.39 4.46 -16.04
C GLU A 99 -39.95 4.91 -16.29
N ASN A 100 -39.48 5.99 -15.63
CA ASN A 100 -38.09 6.42 -15.70
C ASN A 100 -37.14 5.33 -15.19
N ILE A 101 -37.41 4.74 -14.02
CA ILE A 101 -36.61 3.65 -13.47
C ILE A 101 -36.67 2.39 -14.36
N ARG A 102 -37.85 2.05 -14.89
CA ARG A 102 -38.02 0.93 -15.81
C ARG A 102 -37.17 1.10 -17.08
N ARG A 103 -37.21 2.28 -17.72
CA ARG A 103 -36.40 2.57 -18.93
C ARG A 103 -34.91 2.48 -18.65
N VAL A 104 -34.47 3.03 -17.52
CA VAL A 104 -33.07 2.94 -17.08
C VAL A 104 -32.67 1.48 -16.88
N ALA A 105 -33.51 0.67 -16.24
CA ALA A 105 -33.21 -0.75 -16.02
C ALA A 105 -33.06 -1.54 -17.33
N GLU A 106 -33.93 -1.30 -18.31
CA GLU A 106 -33.81 -1.92 -19.64
C GLU A 106 -32.53 -1.50 -20.35
N VAL A 107 -32.17 -0.21 -20.31
CA VAL A 107 -30.92 0.28 -20.92
C VAL A 107 -29.70 -0.28 -20.19
N ALA A 108 -29.70 -0.30 -18.86
CA ALA A 108 -28.63 -0.88 -18.08
C ALA A 108 -28.42 -2.37 -18.41
N LYS A 109 -29.51 -3.11 -18.64
CA LYS A 109 -29.47 -4.49 -19.11
C LYS A 109 -28.84 -4.61 -20.50
N LEU A 110 -29.14 -3.70 -21.43
CA LEU A 110 -28.52 -3.70 -22.77
C LEU A 110 -27.00 -3.48 -22.69
N PHE A 111 -26.56 -2.51 -21.88
CA PHE A 111 -25.12 -2.29 -21.63
C PHE A 111 -24.46 -3.51 -20.99
N ALA A 112 -25.10 -4.08 -19.96
CA ALA A 112 -24.63 -5.30 -19.36
C ALA A 112 -24.55 -6.42 -20.41
N ASP A 113 -25.55 -6.60 -21.27
CA ASP A 113 -25.58 -7.70 -22.25
C ASP A 113 -24.46 -7.56 -23.29
N MET A 114 -24.10 -6.33 -23.63
CA MET A 114 -22.93 -6.03 -24.47
C MET A 114 -21.60 -6.42 -23.81
N GLY A 115 -21.55 -6.62 -22.50
CA GLY A 115 -20.32 -6.90 -21.73
C GLY A 115 -19.75 -5.70 -20.98
N ILE A 116 -20.47 -4.56 -20.96
CA ILE A 116 -20.07 -3.31 -20.30
C ILE A 116 -20.55 -3.30 -18.84
N VAL A 117 -19.76 -2.72 -17.94
CA VAL A 117 -20.19 -2.46 -16.56
C VAL A 117 -21.05 -1.19 -16.52
N ALA A 118 -22.37 -1.33 -16.42
CA ALA A 118 -23.29 -0.21 -16.32
C ALA A 118 -23.40 0.30 -14.88
N LEU A 119 -23.16 1.60 -14.65
CA LEU A 119 -23.21 2.23 -13.32
C LEU A 119 -24.47 3.12 -13.25
N ALA A 120 -25.56 2.59 -12.71
CA ALA A 120 -26.84 3.31 -12.62
C ALA A 120 -26.93 4.11 -11.31
N SER A 121 -26.93 5.44 -11.38
CA SER A 121 -27.02 6.36 -10.24
C SER A 121 -28.38 7.05 -10.19
N PHE A 122 -29.33 6.49 -9.42
CA PHE A 122 -30.69 7.01 -9.34
C PHE A 122 -31.24 6.95 -7.91
N ILE A 123 -32.07 7.91 -7.51
CA ILE A 123 -32.70 7.90 -6.18
C ILE A 123 -33.46 6.58 -5.96
N SER A 124 -34.22 6.12 -6.97
CA SER A 124 -34.95 4.84 -6.99
C SER A 124 -35.56 4.48 -5.63
N PRO A 125 -36.48 5.31 -5.11
CA PRO A 125 -36.89 5.31 -3.71
C PRO A 125 -37.74 4.11 -3.30
N TYR A 126 -38.50 3.54 -4.26
CA TYR A 126 -39.43 2.45 -4.01
C TYR A 126 -38.76 1.09 -4.19
N LYS A 127 -38.98 0.18 -3.24
CA LYS A 127 -38.49 -1.19 -3.25
C LYS A 127 -38.99 -1.94 -4.49
N CYS A 128 -40.27 -1.78 -4.83
CA CYS A 128 -40.86 -2.44 -6.00
C CYS A 128 -40.12 -2.12 -7.30
N ASP A 129 -39.71 -0.87 -7.50
CA ASP A 129 -39.04 -0.45 -8.74
C ASP A 129 -37.61 -1.01 -8.82
N ARG A 130 -36.91 -1.13 -7.68
CA ARG A 130 -35.58 -1.74 -7.61
C ARG A 130 -35.64 -3.25 -7.78
N ASP A 131 -36.66 -3.89 -7.24
CA ASP A 131 -36.92 -5.32 -7.39
C ASP A 131 -37.30 -5.64 -8.85
N ASP A 132 -38.15 -4.82 -9.46
CA ASP A 132 -38.48 -4.88 -10.89
C ASP A 132 -37.20 -4.74 -11.73
N ALA A 133 -36.33 -3.75 -11.45
CA ALA A 133 -35.05 -3.59 -12.14
C ALA A 133 -34.14 -4.82 -11.98
N ARG A 134 -34.07 -5.43 -10.79
CA ARG A 134 -33.33 -6.67 -10.54
C ARG A 134 -33.91 -7.84 -11.34
N SER A 135 -35.24 -7.94 -11.42
CA SER A 135 -35.93 -8.99 -12.18
C SER A 135 -35.66 -8.90 -13.70
N ILE A 136 -35.62 -7.68 -14.25
CA ILE A 136 -35.30 -7.41 -15.67
C ILE A 136 -33.94 -8.00 -16.06
N HIS A 137 -32.95 -7.91 -15.15
CA HIS A 137 -31.61 -8.47 -15.36
C HIS A 137 -31.55 -9.98 -15.17
N ASN A 138 -32.26 -10.53 -14.16
CA ASN A 138 -32.18 -11.94 -13.82
C ASN A 138 -32.98 -12.86 -14.75
N GLN A 139 -34.05 -12.37 -15.39
CA GLN A 139 -35.02 -13.15 -16.16
C GLN A 139 -35.29 -14.56 -15.58
N VAL A 140 -35.69 -14.61 -14.31
CA VAL A 140 -36.67 -15.59 -13.85
C VAL A 140 -37.98 -14.82 -13.82
N VAL A 141 -38.93 -15.20 -14.68
CA VAL A 141 -40.27 -14.59 -14.73
C VAL A 141 -41.00 -14.98 -13.45
N ALA A 142 -40.93 -14.12 -12.43
CA ALA A 142 -41.72 -14.26 -11.21
C ALA A 142 -42.84 -13.20 -11.21
N ASP A 143 -44.07 -13.71 -11.38
CA ASP A 143 -45.43 -13.18 -11.27
C ASP A 143 -45.68 -11.87 -10.44
N LEU A 144 -44.96 -10.77 -10.71
CA LEU A 144 -45.07 -9.49 -9.98
C LEU A 144 -46.22 -8.58 -10.46
N TYR A 145 -46.80 -8.84 -11.65
CA TYR A 145 -47.85 -8.01 -12.25
C TYR A 145 -49.22 -8.05 -11.54
N LYS A 146 -49.47 -9.04 -10.67
CA LYS A 146 -50.72 -9.14 -9.90
C LYS A 146 -50.84 -8.11 -8.76
N LYS A 147 -49.73 -7.58 -8.23
CA LYS A 147 -49.75 -6.68 -7.06
C LYS A 147 -49.79 -5.19 -7.41
N ALA A 148 -49.40 -4.83 -8.63
CA ALA A 148 -49.43 -3.43 -9.10
C ALA A 148 -50.84 -2.87 -9.38
N ARG A 149 -51.87 -3.74 -9.51
CA ARG A 149 -53.26 -3.33 -9.79
C ARG A 149 -54.05 -2.85 -8.56
N ALA A 150 -53.47 -2.86 -7.36
CA ALA A 150 -54.18 -2.50 -6.13
C ALA A 150 -54.21 -0.98 -5.80
N GLY A 151 -53.59 -0.13 -6.64
CA GLY A 151 -53.98 1.28 -6.74
C GLY A 151 -53.93 2.14 -5.47
N GLU A 152 -52.86 2.08 -4.67
CA GLU A 152 -52.72 2.96 -3.51
C GLU A 152 -51.40 3.77 -3.49
N LEU A 153 -51.60 5.09 -3.29
CA LEU A 153 -50.70 6.14 -2.74
C LEU A 153 -49.88 7.04 -3.67
N LYS A 154 -49.94 8.34 -3.32
CA LYS A 154 -49.36 9.56 -3.94
C LYS A 154 -48.05 9.99 -3.23
N GLY A 155 -47.25 10.86 -3.88
CA GLY A 155 -46.33 11.80 -3.20
C GLY A 155 -44.90 11.90 -3.76
N PHE A 156 -44.23 13.04 -3.52
CA PHE A 156 -42.91 13.43 -4.02
C PHE A 156 -41.80 13.23 -2.94
N THR A 157 -40.64 12.72 -3.32
CA THR A 157 -39.54 12.35 -2.40
C THR A 157 -38.67 13.51 -1.91
N GLY A 158 -38.45 13.56 -0.59
CA GLY A 158 -37.50 14.45 0.09
C GLY A 158 -38.10 15.26 1.25
N ILE A 159 -39.44 15.41 1.25
CA ILE A 159 -40.22 16.04 2.32
C ILE A 159 -41.50 15.21 2.61
N ASP A 160 -42.23 14.75 1.56
CA ASP A 160 -43.57 14.11 1.70
C ASP A 160 -43.66 12.66 1.17
N SER A 161 -42.55 11.96 0.91
CA SER A 161 -42.58 10.54 0.52
C SER A 161 -41.39 9.76 1.04
N ALA A 162 -41.69 8.57 1.57
CA ALA A 162 -40.73 7.71 2.21
C ALA A 162 -39.73 7.14 1.19
N TYR A 163 -38.44 7.22 1.52
CA TYR A 163 -37.43 6.38 0.91
C TYR A 163 -37.48 5.01 1.58
N GLU A 164 -37.76 3.97 0.80
CA GLU A 164 -37.78 2.61 1.32
C GLU A 164 -36.36 2.05 1.25
N ALA A 165 -35.67 1.99 2.39
CA ALA A 165 -34.30 1.46 2.44
C ALA A 165 -34.26 -0.01 1.95
N PRO A 166 -33.26 -0.42 1.15
CA PRO A 166 -33.10 -1.82 0.77
C PRO A 166 -32.91 -2.71 2.00
N GLU A 167 -33.69 -3.78 2.11
CA GLU A 167 -33.56 -4.75 3.22
C GLU A 167 -32.32 -5.64 3.09
N LYS A 168 -31.92 -5.95 1.84
CA LYS A 168 -30.77 -6.82 1.52
C LYS A 168 -29.92 -6.20 0.41
N PRO A 169 -29.24 -5.07 0.66
CA PRO A 169 -28.31 -4.50 -0.31
C PRO A 169 -27.11 -5.44 -0.48
N ASP A 170 -26.58 -5.54 -1.70
CA ASP A 170 -25.37 -6.33 -1.95
C ASP A 170 -24.11 -5.66 -1.35
N LEU A 171 -24.15 -4.34 -1.17
CA LEU A 171 -23.13 -3.50 -0.53
C LEU A 171 -23.79 -2.24 0.06
N MET A 172 -23.38 -1.84 1.27
CA MET A 172 -23.82 -0.60 1.91
C MET A 172 -22.65 0.40 1.96
N LEU A 173 -22.92 1.66 1.61
CA LEU A 173 -21.96 2.76 1.67
C LEU A 173 -22.50 3.83 2.64
N GLU A 174 -21.71 4.19 3.65
CA GLU A 174 -22.13 5.14 4.68
C GLU A 174 -21.64 6.55 4.34
N SER A 175 -22.35 7.19 3.38
CA SER A 175 -22.07 8.58 2.99
C SER A 175 -22.23 9.52 4.19
N GLY A 176 -21.12 10.09 4.67
CA GLY A 176 -21.06 10.95 5.86
C GLY A 176 -20.19 10.40 7.01
N VAL A 177 -19.94 9.09 7.02
CA VAL A 177 -18.92 8.45 7.86
C VAL A 177 -17.66 8.18 7.03
N GLU A 178 -17.86 7.71 5.80
CA GLU A 178 -16.79 7.32 4.88
C GLU A 178 -16.50 8.43 3.86
N SER A 179 -15.23 8.54 3.48
CA SER A 179 -14.76 9.36 2.37
C SER A 179 -15.15 8.76 1.01
N GLU A 180 -15.09 9.58 -0.04
CA GLU A 180 -15.30 9.12 -1.42
C GLU A 180 -14.35 7.96 -1.78
N ALA A 181 -13.07 8.09 -1.41
CA ALA A 181 -12.05 7.07 -1.69
C ALA A 181 -12.36 5.73 -1.00
N GLU A 182 -12.84 5.74 0.24
CA GLU A 182 -13.24 4.52 0.96
C GLU A 182 -14.46 3.87 0.31
N SER A 183 -15.47 4.67 -0.04
CA SER A 183 -16.67 4.18 -0.73
C SER A 183 -16.34 3.54 -2.08
N VAL A 184 -15.47 4.19 -2.87
CA VAL A 184 -14.98 3.68 -4.16
C VAL A 184 -14.20 2.38 -3.97
N LYS A 185 -13.30 2.32 -2.98
CA LYS A 185 -12.54 1.10 -2.67
C LYS A 185 -13.47 -0.07 -2.31
N LYS A 186 -14.48 0.16 -1.46
CA LYS A 186 -15.48 -0.88 -1.12
C LYS A 186 -16.20 -1.42 -2.35
N VAL A 187 -16.59 -0.55 -3.27
CA VAL A 187 -17.23 -0.97 -4.54
C VAL A 187 -16.26 -1.80 -5.37
N LEU A 188 -15.00 -1.37 -5.52
CA LEU A 188 -13.99 -2.11 -6.29
C LEU A 188 -13.67 -3.47 -5.65
N ASP A 189 -13.50 -3.53 -4.34
CA ASP A 189 -13.28 -4.77 -3.58
C ASP A 189 -14.45 -5.74 -3.79
N PHE A 190 -15.69 -5.24 -3.72
CA PHE A 190 -16.88 -6.01 -4.02
C PHE A 190 -16.88 -6.53 -5.48
N LEU A 191 -16.48 -5.72 -6.46
CA LEU A 191 -16.39 -6.15 -7.86
C LEU A 191 -15.29 -7.19 -8.11
N VAL A 192 -14.19 -7.12 -7.37
CA VAL A 192 -13.15 -8.15 -7.38
C VAL A 192 -13.69 -9.45 -6.78
N GLN A 193 -14.36 -9.39 -5.63
CA GLN A 193 -15.01 -10.56 -5.01
C GLN A 193 -16.05 -11.21 -5.94
N LYS A 194 -16.76 -10.40 -6.73
CA LYS A 194 -17.72 -10.86 -7.73
C LYS A 194 -17.08 -11.18 -9.08
N ASN A 195 -15.75 -11.27 -9.21
CA ASN A 195 -15.03 -11.59 -10.45
C ASN A 195 -15.39 -10.70 -11.66
N VAL A 196 -15.87 -9.47 -11.42
CA VAL A 196 -16.12 -8.47 -12.48
C VAL A 196 -14.82 -7.74 -12.83
N VAL A 197 -14.07 -7.36 -11.79
CA VAL A 197 -12.71 -6.83 -11.93
C VAL A 197 -11.74 -7.98 -11.72
N PRO A 198 -10.94 -8.36 -12.73
CA PRO A 198 -9.90 -9.37 -12.55
C PRO A 198 -8.93 -8.92 -11.48
N MET A 199 -8.58 -9.81 -10.55
CA MET A 199 -7.59 -9.54 -9.50
C MET A 199 -6.27 -9.01 -10.08
N LYS A 200 -5.89 -9.44 -11.30
CA LYS A 200 -4.73 -8.92 -12.03
C LYS A 200 -4.82 -7.41 -12.28
N ALA A 201 -5.94 -6.93 -12.80
CA ALA A 201 -6.15 -5.52 -13.11
C ALA A 201 -6.14 -4.68 -11.82
N TYR A 202 -6.83 -5.17 -10.79
CA TYR A 202 -6.86 -4.52 -9.48
C TYR A 202 -5.46 -4.36 -8.87
N ARG A 203 -4.65 -5.43 -8.87
CA ARG A 203 -3.27 -5.42 -8.35
C ARG A 203 -2.33 -4.52 -9.16
N GLN A 204 -2.59 -4.30 -10.45
CA GLN A 204 -1.76 -3.43 -11.29
C GLN A 204 -1.81 -1.96 -10.83
N ILE A 205 -2.96 -1.50 -10.31
CA ILE A 205 -3.09 -0.12 -9.82
C ILE A 205 -2.80 -0.03 -8.32
N TYR A 206 -3.35 -0.95 -7.52
CA TYR A 206 -3.28 -0.86 -6.06
C TYR A 206 -2.11 -1.63 -5.43
N GLY A 207 -1.32 -2.36 -6.23
CA GLY A 207 -0.33 -3.30 -5.73
C GLY A 207 -0.98 -4.54 -5.08
N PRO A 208 -0.17 -5.47 -4.54
CA PRO A 208 -0.71 -6.50 -3.65
C PRO A 208 -1.33 -5.82 -2.41
N PRO A 209 -2.44 -6.34 -1.87
CA PRO A 209 -2.98 -5.81 -0.63
C PRO A 209 -1.92 -5.90 0.48
N VAL A 210 -1.84 -4.86 1.30
CA VAL A 210 -1.02 -4.89 2.52
C VAL A 210 -1.64 -5.92 3.45
N ARG A 211 -0.82 -6.87 3.90
CA ARG A 211 -1.23 -7.97 4.78
C ARG A 211 -0.41 -7.90 6.04
N GLU A 212 -1.08 -7.67 7.15
CA GLU A 212 -0.48 -7.81 8.47
C GLU A 212 -0.45 -9.28 8.88
N LEU A 213 0.56 -9.66 9.66
CA LEU A 213 0.73 -11.05 10.14
C LEU A 213 0.35 -11.20 11.62
N TYR A 214 -0.38 -10.23 12.17
CA TYR A 214 -0.95 -10.32 13.51
C TYR A 214 -2.08 -11.35 13.55
N VAL A 215 -2.06 -12.24 14.54
CA VAL A 215 -3.12 -13.23 14.72
C VAL A 215 -4.35 -12.61 15.36
N GLU A 216 -5.53 -13.08 14.93
CA GLU A 216 -6.81 -12.77 15.57
C GLU A 216 -6.89 -13.41 16.97
N GLU A 217 -7.70 -12.83 17.85
CA GLU A 217 -7.73 -13.21 19.27
C GLU A 217 -8.16 -14.67 19.51
N GLU A 218 -9.04 -15.21 18.66
CA GLU A 218 -9.46 -16.62 18.74
C GLU A 218 -8.29 -17.58 18.43
N LEU A 219 -7.59 -17.35 17.32
CA LEU A 219 -6.45 -18.18 16.92
C LEU A 219 -5.28 -18.03 17.90
N LYS A 220 -5.05 -16.82 18.39
CA LYS A 220 -4.05 -16.51 19.41
C LYS A 220 -4.29 -17.31 20.69
N SER A 221 -5.54 -17.39 21.16
CA SER A 221 -5.88 -18.17 22.36
C SER A 221 -5.53 -19.65 22.20
N LYS A 222 -5.88 -20.24 21.04
CA LYS A 222 -5.54 -21.64 20.70
C LYS A 222 -4.03 -21.88 20.62
N LEU A 223 -3.27 -20.93 20.09
CA LEU A 223 -1.80 -21.03 20.03
C LEU A 223 -1.19 -20.98 21.43
N LEU A 224 -1.66 -20.06 22.29
CA LEU A 224 -1.15 -19.88 23.65
C LEU A 224 -1.34 -21.12 24.55
N GLU A 225 -2.42 -21.89 24.36
CA GLU A 225 -2.64 -23.14 25.10
C GLU A 225 -1.53 -24.18 24.89
N ARG A 226 -0.92 -24.20 23.69
CA ARG A 226 0.10 -25.17 23.29
C ARG A 226 1.50 -24.59 23.20
N ILE A 227 1.66 -23.28 23.37
CA ILE A 227 2.90 -22.57 23.06
C ILE A 227 4.12 -23.06 23.84
N TYR A 228 3.88 -23.59 25.05
CA TYR A 228 4.94 -24.12 25.91
C TYR A 228 5.55 -25.43 25.39
N SER A 229 4.86 -26.16 24.51
CA SER A 229 5.41 -27.38 23.88
C SER A 229 6.24 -27.07 22.64
N PHE A 230 6.24 -25.83 22.15
CA PHE A 230 6.96 -25.47 20.93
C PHE A 230 8.47 -25.31 21.23
N PRO A 231 9.36 -25.80 20.37
CA PRO A 231 10.75 -25.43 20.44
C PRO A 231 10.90 -23.92 20.17
N ARG A 232 11.97 -23.33 20.69
CA ARG A 232 12.12 -21.89 20.80
C ARG A 232 13.36 -21.40 20.05
N VAL A 233 13.21 -20.25 19.37
CA VAL A 233 14.31 -19.50 18.76
C VAL A 233 14.40 -18.14 19.45
N GLN A 234 15.59 -17.80 19.95
CA GLN A 234 15.85 -16.50 20.56
C GLN A 234 16.16 -15.47 19.48
N LEU A 235 15.36 -14.41 19.42
CA LEU A 235 15.55 -13.29 18.52
C LEU A 235 16.56 -12.30 19.11
N SER A 236 17.44 -11.78 18.24
CA SER A 236 18.16 -10.54 18.50
C SER A 236 17.24 -9.32 18.34
N ARG A 237 17.75 -8.13 18.65
CA ARG A 237 17.02 -6.88 18.40
C ARG A 237 16.76 -6.66 16.90
N VAL A 238 17.72 -6.96 16.03
CA VAL A 238 17.59 -6.80 14.59
C VAL A 238 16.57 -7.79 14.02
N ASP A 239 16.50 -9.01 14.56
CA ASP A 239 15.48 -9.99 14.15
C ASP A 239 14.07 -9.54 14.56
N LEU A 240 13.92 -8.91 15.73
CA LEU A 240 12.64 -8.32 16.16
C LEU A 240 12.20 -7.17 15.23
N GLU A 241 13.15 -6.34 14.79
CA GLU A 241 12.88 -5.25 13.84
C GLU A 241 12.43 -5.81 12.47
N TRP A 242 13.07 -6.87 11.96
CA TRP A 242 12.60 -7.58 10.76
C TRP A 242 11.25 -8.26 10.98
N LEU A 243 11.01 -8.83 12.17
CA LEU A 243 9.70 -9.38 12.51
C LEU A 243 8.63 -8.29 12.47
N GLN A 244 8.91 -7.07 12.93
CA GLN A 244 7.98 -5.93 12.82
C GLN A 244 7.73 -5.53 11.37
N VAL A 245 8.78 -5.48 10.54
CA VAL A 245 8.65 -5.22 9.09
C VAL A 245 7.66 -6.20 8.44
N LEU A 246 7.78 -7.49 8.79
CA LEU A 246 6.85 -8.52 8.32
C LEU A 246 5.45 -8.36 8.93
N ALA A 247 5.37 -8.19 10.25
CA ALA A 247 4.13 -8.12 11.02
C ALA A 247 3.18 -7.03 10.51
N GLU A 248 3.72 -5.85 10.21
CA GLU A 248 2.96 -4.69 9.75
C GLU A 248 2.72 -4.69 8.24
N GLY A 249 3.24 -5.69 7.50
CA GLY A 249 2.98 -5.83 6.08
C GLY A 249 3.81 -4.94 5.17
N TRP A 250 4.93 -4.37 5.63
CA TRP A 250 5.86 -3.61 4.78
C TRP A 250 6.43 -4.46 3.63
N ALA A 251 6.61 -5.76 3.89
CA ALA A 251 7.12 -6.72 2.91
C ALA A 251 6.00 -7.55 2.25
N SER A 252 4.74 -7.08 2.31
CA SER A 252 3.62 -7.76 1.67
C SER A 252 3.94 -8.09 0.22
N PRO A 253 3.68 -9.32 -0.25
CA PRO A 253 2.82 -10.35 0.35
C PRO A 253 3.58 -11.49 1.03
N LEU A 254 4.81 -11.28 1.53
CA LEU A 254 5.53 -12.33 2.26
C LEU A 254 4.70 -12.79 3.48
N PRO A 255 4.49 -14.11 3.66
CA PRO A 255 3.74 -14.65 4.79
C PRO A 255 4.59 -14.73 6.07
N GLY A 256 5.88 -14.42 5.98
CA GLY A 256 6.85 -14.54 7.06
C GLY A 256 8.28 -14.43 6.55
N PHE A 257 9.23 -14.99 7.30
CA PHE A 257 10.62 -15.04 6.87
C PHE A 257 10.76 -15.88 5.59
N MET A 258 11.61 -15.41 4.67
CA MET A 258 11.73 -16.00 3.35
C MET A 258 12.11 -17.48 3.41
N ARG A 259 11.35 -18.27 2.68
CA ARG A 259 11.69 -19.62 2.22
C ARG A 259 12.85 -19.57 1.23
N GLU A 260 13.56 -20.67 1.03
CA GLU A 260 14.70 -20.81 0.13
C GLU A 260 14.36 -20.30 -1.27
N ARG A 261 13.18 -20.67 -1.79
CA ARG A 261 12.71 -20.21 -3.08
C ARG A 261 12.60 -18.69 -3.17
N GLN A 262 12.03 -18.05 -2.14
CA GLN A 262 11.84 -16.59 -2.10
C GLN A 262 13.19 -15.88 -1.92
N TYR A 263 14.07 -16.46 -1.09
CA TYR A 263 15.43 -16.00 -0.87
C TYR A 263 16.25 -16.01 -2.17
N LEU A 264 16.21 -17.10 -2.94
CA LEU A 264 16.91 -17.19 -4.22
C LEU A 264 16.33 -16.23 -5.26
N GLN A 265 15.01 -16.11 -5.38
CA GLN A 265 14.40 -15.12 -6.27
C GLN A 265 14.83 -13.69 -5.91
N CYS A 266 14.83 -13.35 -4.62
CA CYS A 266 15.28 -12.06 -4.13
C CYS A 266 16.75 -11.81 -4.48
N LEU A 267 17.66 -12.75 -4.15
CA LEU A 267 19.10 -12.57 -4.39
C LEU A 267 19.48 -12.48 -5.86
N HIS A 268 18.82 -13.26 -6.74
CA HIS A 268 19.20 -13.33 -8.15
C HIS A 268 18.46 -12.34 -9.04
N HIS A 269 17.25 -11.94 -8.67
CA HIS A 269 16.40 -11.12 -9.52
C HIS A 269 16.00 -9.79 -8.89
N GLY A 270 16.19 -9.63 -7.57
CA GLY A 270 15.62 -8.49 -6.83
C GLY A 270 14.09 -8.48 -6.88
N LEU A 271 13.47 -9.64 -7.11
CA LEU A 271 12.04 -9.80 -7.37
C LEU A 271 11.50 -11.02 -6.63
N LEU A 272 10.19 -11.02 -6.35
CA LEU A 272 9.41 -12.22 -6.10
C LEU A 272 8.56 -12.51 -7.33
N LEU A 273 8.75 -13.68 -7.93
CA LEU A 273 8.05 -14.17 -9.12
C LEU A 273 6.81 -14.98 -8.73
N ASP A 274 6.88 -15.71 -7.62
CA ASP A 274 5.78 -16.46 -7.04
C ASP A 274 6.11 -16.85 -5.59
N LEU A 275 5.10 -17.34 -4.87
CA LEU A 275 5.31 -18.01 -3.57
C LEU A 275 5.32 -19.54 -3.72
N LYS A 276 4.57 -20.10 -4.69
CA LYS A 276 4.36 -21.53 -5.05
C LYS A 276 3.92 -22.50 -3.95
N LYS A 277 4.30 -22.29 -2.69
CA LYS A 277 3.84 -23.10 -1.55
C LYS A 277 2.51 -22.54 -1.02
N LYS A 278 1.61 -23.41 -0.56
CA LYS A 278 0.38 -23.02 0.15
C LYS A 278 0.79 -22.33 1.45
N CYS A 279 0.80 -21.01 1.49
CA CYS A 279 1.17 -20.24 2.67
C CYS A 279 -0.09 -19.95 3.50
N PHE A 280 -0.08 -20.25 4.79
CA PHE A 280 -1.13 -19.83 5.71
C PHE A 280 -0.98 -18.33 5.98
N ILE A 281 -2.09 -17.59 5.90
CA ILE A 281 -2.14 -16.17 6.24
C ILE A 281 -3.29 -15.94 7.23
N PRO A 282 -3.03 -15.35 8.41
CA PRO A 282 -4.09 -14.99 9.35
C PRO A 282 -5.18 -14.11 8.71
N GLY A 283 -6.45 -14.40 8.98
CA GLY A 283 -7.59 -13.57 8.54
C GLY A 283 -8.00 -13.69 7.07
N VAL A 284 -7.44 -14.61 6.29
CA VAL A 284 -7.82 -14.83 4.88
C VAL A 284 -8.56 -16.16 4.71
N SER A 285 -9.88 -16.11 4.53
CA SER A 285 -10.69 -17.25 4.09
C SER A 285 -10.75 -17.30 2.56
N LEU A 286 -10.18 -18.34 1.94
CA LEU A 286 -10.27 -18.55 0.49
C LEU A 286 -11.63 -19.18 0.12
N PRO A 287 -12.33 -18.70 -0.92
CA PRO A 287 -13.50 -19.40 -1.45
C PRO A 287 -13.13 -20.80 -1.94
N GLU A 288 -14.00 -21.79 -1.69
CA GLU A 288 -13.76 -23.21 -2.01
C GLU A 288 -13.48 -23.48 -3.50
N ASP A 289 -13.93 -22.59 -4.40
CA ASP A 289 -13.81 -22.73 -5.86
C ASP A 289 -12.60 -21.99 -6.49
N THR A 290 -11.63 -21.53 -5.70
CA THR A 290 -10.45 -20.82 -6.24
C THR A 290 -9.41 -21.83 -6.72
N GLU A 291 -9.07 -21.86 -8.02
CA GLU A 291 -7.94 -22.68 -8.52
C GLU A 291 -6.68 -22.38 -7.68
N GLU A 292 -6.18 -23.37 -6.94
CA GLU A 292 -5.27 -23.19 -5.80
C GLU A 292 -3.95 -22.47 -6.16
N ASP A 293 -3.48 -22.64 -7.40
CA ASP A 293 -2.25 -22.00 -7.91
C ASP A 293 -2.43 -20.51 -8.26
N SER A 294 -3.66 -20.04 -8.44
CA SER A 294 -3.98 -18.66 -8.87
C SER A 294 -3.84 -17.62 -7.77
N VAL A 295 -3.86 -18.04 -6.50
CA VAL A 295 -3.77 -17.14 -5.33
C VAL A 295 -2.32 -16.72 -5.05
N TRP A 296 -1.39 -17.65 -5.28
CA TRP A 296 0.02 -17.59 -4.87
C TRP A 296 1.00 -17.37 -6.03
N SER A 297 0.50 -17.45 -7.26
CA SER A 297 1.22 -17.00 -8.46
C SER A 297 1.05 -15.49 -8.60
N PHE A 298 2.17 -14.76 -8.71
CA PHE A 298 2.09 -13.34 -9.03
C PHE A 298 1.87 -13.20 -10.53
N ASN A 299 0.84 -12.43 -10.91
CA ASN A 299 0.58 -12.15 -12.32
C ASN A 299 1.67 -11.25 -12.95
N GLU A 300 2.44 -10.55 -12.11
CA GLU A 300 3.63 -9.77 -12.46
C GLU A 300 4.65 -9.87 -11.31
N PRO A 301 5.97 -9.88 -11.59
CA PRO A 301 7.01 -9.87 -10.57
C PRO A 301 6.90 -8.68 -9.60
N LEU A 302 7.09 -8.92 -8.30
CA LEU A 302 7.08 -7.88 -7.26
C LEU A 302 8.50 -7.52 -6.82
N ASN A 303 8.83 -6.23 -6.74
CA ASN A 303 10.19 -5.77 -6.42
C ASN A 303 10.63 -6.15 -5.00
N GLN A 304 11.46 -7.18 -4.79
CA GLN A 304 11.99 -7.55 -3.47
C GLN A 304 13.51 -7.66 -3.55
N SER A 305 14.20 -6.54 -3.33
CA SER A 305 15.65 -6.48 -3.50
C SER A 305 16.47 -6.91 -2.29
N VAL A 306 15.86 -7.00 -1.10
CA VAL A 306 16.56 -7.36 0.14
C VAL A 306 16.01 -8.66 0.75
N PRO A 307 16.88 -9.61 1.12
CA PRO A 307 16.49 -10.79 1.87
C PRO A 307 15.93 -10.43 3.25
N ILE A 308 14.74 -10.95 3.58
CA ILE A 308 14.13 -10.87 4.92
C ILE A 308 14.10 -12.27 5.49
N VAL A 309 15.11 -12.61 6.27
CA VAL A 309 15.43 -13.99 6.69
C VAL A 309 15.75 -14.02 8.19
N LEU A 310 15.58 -15.19 8.82
CA LEU A 310 15.93 -15.41 10.22
C LEU A 310 17.12 -16.38 10.30
N PRO A 311 18.34 -15.91 10.60
CA PRO A 311 19.50 -16.80 10.75
C PRO A 311 19.42 -17.58 12.06
N ILE A 312 19.80 -18.87 12.01
CA ILE A 312 19.91 -19.75 13.18
C ILE A 312 21.27 -20.49 13.14
N ASP A 313 21.80 -20.76 14.33
CA ASP A 313 23.04 -21.54 14.48
C ASP A 313 22.79 -23.06 14.34
N ASP A 314 23.89 -23.82 14.31
CA ASP A 314 23.85 -25.27 14.17
C ASP A 314 23.10 -25.95 15.33
N ASP A 315 23.29 -25.48 16.57
CA ASP A 315 22.63 -26.01 17.75
C ASP A 315 21.11 -25.78 17.72
N THR A 316 20.68 -24.60 17.29
CA THR A 316 19.26 -24.27 17.12
C THR A 316 18.66 -25.10 16.02
N LYS A 317 19.34 -25.26 14.86
CA LYS A 317 18.87 -26.18 13.81
C LYS A 317 18.64 -27.59 14.36
N ILE A 318 19.59 -28.15 15.11
CA ILE A 318 19.46 -29.51 15.68
C ILE A 318 18.22 -29.59 16.59
N LYS A 319 17.96 -28.58 17.42
CA LYS A 319 16.79 -28.53 18.31
C LYS A 319 15.45 -28.42 17.57
N LEU A 320 15.44 -27.84 16.38
CA LEU A 320 14.22 -27.64 15.59
C LEU A 320 13.88 -28.86 14.71
N MET A 321 14.84 -29.75 14.46
CA MET A 321 14.69 -30.90 13.58
C MET A 321 14.25 -32.15 14.36
N ASP A 322 13.20 -32.81 13.89
CA ASP A 322 12.83 -34.17 14.28
C ASP A 322 13.07 -35.11 13.09
N GLY A 323 14.20 -35.81 13.11
CA GLY A 323 14.70 -36.59 11.98
C GLY A 323 14.97 -35.70 10.75
N HIS A 324 14.18 -35.87 9.69
CA HIS A 324 14.29 -35.11 8.44
C HIS A 324 13.24 -33.99 8.32
N SER A 325 12.45 -33.75 9.36
CA SER A 325 11.35 -32.79 9.34
C SER A 325 11.60 -31.66 10.34
N VAL A 326 11.27 -30.43 9.92
CA VAL A 326 11.29 -29.27 10.81
C VAL A 326 10.05 -29.33 11.71
N SER A 327 10.21 -28.92 12.96
CA SER A 327 9.09 -28.79 13.91
C SER A 327 7.95 -27.95 13.30
N PRO A 328 6.70 -28.41 13.39
CA PRO A 328 5.58 -27.78 12.68
C PRO A 328 5.26 -26.37 13.18
N GLU A 329 5.56 -26.10 14.45
CA GLU A 329 5.30 -24.84 15.15
C GLU A 329 6.53 -24.49 15.99
N ILE A 330 7.07 -23.29 15.78
CA ILE A 330 8.31 -22.83 16.43
C ILE A 330 8.04 -21.47 17.07
N ALA A 331 8.26 -21.35 18.37
CA ALA A 331 8.07 -20.11 19.11
C ALA A 331 9.27 -19.17 18.94
N LEU A 332 9.03 -17.91 18.57
CA LEU A 332 10.04 -16.86 18.53
C LEU A 332 10.01 -16.05 19.82
N MET A 333 11.15 -15.95 20.50
CA MET A 333 11.27 -15.27 21.79
C MET A 333 12.12 -14.01 21.71
N TYR A 334 11.70 -12.95 22.39
CA TYR A 334 12.49 -11.73 22.59
C TYR A 334 12.37 -11.27 24.04
N ASN A 335 13.49 -11.04 24.74
CA ASN A 335 13.50 -10.67 26.17
C ASN A 335 12.62 -11.55 27.07
N SER A 336 12.66 -12.88 26.86
CA SER A 336 11.83 -13.89 27.54
C SER A 336 10.35 -13.94 27.17
N ASP A 337 9.85 -13.00 26.36
CA ASP A 337 8.48 -13.03 25.85
C ASP A 337 8.40 -13.81 24.54
N ILE A 338 7.37 -14.65 24.38
CA ILE A 338 7.06 -15.24 23.08
C ILE A 338 6.29 -14.20 22.26
N VAL A 339 6.87 -13.77 21.14
CA VAL A 339 6.34 -12.66 20.32
C VAL A 339 5.64 -13.14 19.06
N ALA A 340 6.04 -14.30 18.52
CA ALA A 340 5.50 -14.87 17.30
C ALA A 340 5.68 -16.39 17.24
N VAL A 341 5.01 -17.02 16.29
CA VAL A 341 5.16 -18.44 15.96
C VAL A 341 5.47 -18.56 14.46
N VAL A 342 6.46 -19.38 14.11
CA VAL A 342 6.69 -19.82 12.73
C VAL A 342 6.00 -21.15 12.53
N ARG A 343 5.18 -21.26 11.47
CA ARG A 343 4.50 -22.49 11.06
C ARG A 343 5.01 -22.97 9.71
N ASP A 344 4.93 -24.30 9.51
CA ASP A 344 5.38 -24.94 8.27
C ASP A 344 6.80 -24.50 7.90
N GLY A 345 7.70 -24.55 8.89
CA GLY A 345 9.06 -24.03 8.77
C GLY A 345 9.90 -24.85 7.78
N GLU A 346 10.87 -24.18 7.16
CA GLU A 346 11.93 -24.82 6.40
C GLU A 346 13.29 -24.25 6.80
N ILE A 347 14.31 -25.10 6.84
CA ILE A 347 15.68 -24.72 7.20
C ILE A 347 16.58 -25.01 6.01
N PHE A 348 17.29 -24.00 5.52
CA PHE A 348 18.18 -24.08 4.37
C PHE A 348 19.50 -23.34 4.63
N GLU A 349 20.51 -23.58 3.78
CA GLU A 349 21.84 -23.00 3.98
C GLU A 349 21.85 -21.48 3.78
N HIS A 350 22.55 -20.77 4.65
CA HIS A 350 22.67 -19.32 4.56
C HIS A 350 23.63 -18.87 3.44
N ARG A 351 24.70 -19.64 3.19
CA ARG A 351 25.75 -19.32 2.19
C ARG A 351 26.20 -17.85 2.28
N LYS A 352 26.67 -17.46 3.47
CA LYS A 352 26.86 -16.06 3.88
C LYS A 352 27.71 -15.24 2.91
N GLU A 353 28.81 -15.78 2.40
CA GLU A 353 29.68 -15.11 1.43
C GLU A 353 28.94 -14.78 0.12
N GLU A 354 28.21 -15.75 -0.43
CA GLU A 354 27.39 -15.55 -1.64
C GLU A 354 26.30 -14.49 -1.41
N ARG A 355 25.62 -14.56 -0.26
CA ARG A 355 24.61 -13.57 0.14
C ARG A 355 25.18 -12.15 0.11
N VAL A 356 26.30 -11.93 0.82
CA VAL A 356 26.87 -10.59 0.93
C VAL A 356 27.42 -10.09 -0.41
N ALA A 357 28.04 -10.96 -1.19
CA ALA A 357 28.53 -10.63 -2.53
C ALA A 357 27.40 -10.12 -3.44
N ARG A 358 26.26 -10.82 -3.47
CA ARG A 358 25.12 -10.46 -4.32
C ARG A 358 24.35 -9.25 -3.79
N GLN A 359 24.13 -9.19 -2.48
CA GLN A 359 23.32 -8.16 -1.86
C GLN A 359 24.02 -6.80 -1.83
N PHE A 360 25.33 -6.77 -1.54
CA PHE A 360 26.10 -5.54 -1.37
C PHE A 360 27.03 -5.23 -2.53
N GLY A 361 27.35 -6.19 -3.40
CA GLY A 361 28.39 -6.03 -4.44
C GLY A 361 29.79 -5.84 -3.86
N PHE A 362 30.00 -6.17 -2.58
CA PHE A 362 31.19 -5.88 -1.79
C PHE A 362 31.28 -6.87 -0.62
N ILE A 363 32.50 -7.26 -0.22
CA ILE A 363 32.73 -8.18 0.91
C ILE A 363 33.86 -7.63 1.79
N ASP A 364 33.50 -7.04 2.93
CA ASP A 364 34.45 -6.54 3.92
C ASP A 364 33.79 -6.50 5.31
N LEU A 365 34.48 -6.99 6.34
CA LEU A 365 33.99 -7.02 7.73
C LEU A 365 33.89 -5.63 8.36
N ARG A 366 34.50 -4.60 7.79
CA ARG A 366 34.34 -3.19 8.21
C ARG A 366 32.99 -2.61 7.79
N HIS A 367 32.31 -3.23 6.82
CA HIS A 367 30.93 -2.87 6.50
C HIS A 367 29.98 -3.47 7.55
N PRO A 368 29.24 -2.65 8.31
CA PRO A 368 28.66 -3.10 9.58
C PRO A 368 27.51 -4.10 9.42
N ALA A 369 26.72 -4.00 8.34
CA ALA A 369 25.69 -5.00 8.05
C ALA A 369 26.29 -6.31 7.48
N ILE A 370 27.42 -6.24 6.78
CA ILE A 370 28.11 -7.44 6.28
C ILE A 370 28.70 -8.20 7.46
N LYS A 371 29.31 -7.49 8.41
CA LYS A 371 29.80 -8.05 9.67
C LYS A 371 28.70 -8.85 10.38
N GLN A 372 27.54 -8.24 10.62
CA GLN A 372 26.41 -8.93 11.26
C GLN A 372 25.98 -10.20 10.51
N ILE A 373 25.91 -10.15 9.17
CA ILE A 373 25.55 -11.33 8.37
C ILE A 373 26.63 -12.41 8.50
N LEU A 374 27.91 -12.07 8.35
CA LEU A 374 29.02 -13.03 8.41
C LEU A 374 29.18 -13.65 9.81
N GLU A 375 28.86 -12.91 10.87
CA GLU A 375 28.88 -13.37 12.27
C GLU A 375 27.61 -14.15 12.68
N SER A 376 26.54 -14.09 11.89
CA SER A 376 25.30 -14.82 12.16
C SER A 376 25.38 -16.32 11.86
N GLY A 377 24.32 -17.05 12.21
CA GLY A 377 24.20 -18.50 12.03
C GLY A 377 24.33 -18.99 10.58
N ASN A 378 24.68 -20.26 10.42
CA ASN A 378 24.96 -20.89 9.13
C ASN A 378 23.69 -21.33 8.37
N TRP A 379 22.54 -21.29 9.03
CA TRP A 379 21.25 -21.71 8.47
C TRP A 379 20.25 -20.57 8.51
N LEU A 380 19.25 -20.64 7.64
CA LEU A 380 18.11 -19.73 7.61
C LEU A 380 16.82 -20.49 7.89
N LEU A 381 15.98 -19.96 8.76
CA LEU A 381 14.62 -20.45 9.05
C LEU A 381 13.60 -19.61 8.28
N GLY A 382 12.98 -20.20 7.27
CA GLY A 382 11.84 -19.65 6.53
C GLY A 382 10.53 -20.27 6.99
N GLY A 383 9.40 -19.56 6.81
CA GLY A 383 8.10 -20.11 7.18
C GLY A 383 7.01 -19.05 7.31
N ASP A 384 5.80 -19.51 7.61
CA ASP A 384 4.63 -18.65 7.78
C ASP A 384 4.65 -18.09 9.21
N VAL A 385 4.65 -16.77 9.35
CA VAL A 385 4.80 -16.10 10.64
C VAL A 385 3.44 -15.65 11.16
N GLN A 386 3.21 -15.91 12.44
CA GLN A 386 2.03 -15.53 13.20
C GLN A 386 2.46 -14.69 14.40
N VAL A 387 2.20 -13.39 14.36
CA VAL A 387 2.67 -12.45 15.39
C VAL A 387 1.60 -12.27 16.46
N LEU A 388 1.94 -12.59 17.70
CA LEU A 388 0.99 -12.72 18.81
C LEU A 388 0.57 -11.38 19.41
N LYS A 389 1.46 -10.39 19.35
CA LYS A 389 1.22 -9.05 19.88
C LYS A 389 1.87 -8.00 19.00
N ARG A 390 1.27 -6.81 18.94
CA ARG A 390 1.89 -5.66 18.30
C ARG A 390 3.25 -5.37 18.94
N ILE A 391 4.26 -5.20 18.10
CA ILE A 391 5.62 -4.94 18.55
C ILE A 391 5.70 -3.49 19.03
N ARG A 392 6.26 -3.31 20.23
CA ARG A 392 6.48 -2.01 20.87
C ARG A 392 7.86 -2.00 21.51
N TYR A 393 8.54 -0.87 21.44
CA TYR A 393 9.88 -0.71 22.02
C TYR A 393 9.84 -0.01 23.37
N ASN A 394 8.74 0.66 23.71
CA ASN A 394 8.55 1.41 24.95
C ASN A 394 9.67 2.45 25.18
N ASP A 395 10.18 3.04 24.10
CA ASP A 395 11.27 4.02 24.09
C ASP A 395 10.76 5.47 23.97
N GLY A 396 9.45 5.67 24.14
CA GLY A 396 8.78 6.96 23.95
C GLY A 396 8.46 7.32 22.50
N LEU A 397 8.83 6.48 21.52
CA LEU A 397 8.63 6.78 20.09
C LEU A 397 7.60 5.87 19.40
N ASP A 398 6.95 4.96 20.13
CA ASP A 398 5.99 4.01 19.55
C ASP A 398 4.81 4.69 18.85
N HIS A 399 4.42 5.90 19.27
CA HIS A 399 3.36 6.68 18.63
C HIS A 399 3.72 7.18 17.22
N TYR A 400 5.02 7.22 16.87
CA TYR A 400 5.47 7.49 15.50
C TYR A 400 5.54 6.21 14.65
N ARG A 401 5.46 5.01 15.24
CA ARG A 401 5.58 3.72 14.53
C ARG A 401 4.22 3.28 13.99
N LEU A 402 3.81 3.95 12.92
CA LEU A 402 2.56 3.69 12.22
C LEU A 402 2.74 2.59 11.17
N SER A 403 1.85 1.60 11.17
CA SER A 403 1.82 0.57 10.12
C SER A 403 1.44 1.18 8.76
N PRO A 404 1.71 0.50 7.63
CA PRO A 404 1.28 0.97 6.31
C PRO A 404 -0.24 1.18 6.23
N LEU A 405 -1.04 0.35 6.91
CA LEU A 405 -2.49 0.52 6.96
C LEU A 405 -2.89 1.75 7.79
N GLU A 406 -2.24 1.99 8.92
CA GLU A 406 -2.46 3.19 9.72
C GLU A 406 -2.06 4.47 8.97
N LEU A 407 -0.94 4.45 8.25
CA LEU A 407 -0.53 5.57 7.39
C LEU A 407 -1.56 5.85 6.29
N ARG A 408 -2.04 4.81 5.60
CA ARG A 408 -3.13 4.96 4.61
C ARG A 408 -4.38 5.59 5.25
N ASN A 409 -4.75 5.18 6.46
CA ASN A 409 -5.88 5.75 7.18
C ASN A 409 -5.64 7.23 7.55
N VAL A 410 -4.41 7.60 7.93
CA VAL A 410 -4.06 9.01 8.18
C VAL A 410 -4.24 9.85 6.91
N PHE A 411 -3.73 9.38 5.77
CA PHE A 411 -3.87 10.09 4.49
C PHE A 411 -5.32 10.16 4.00
N ALA A 412 -6.09 9.08 4.17
CA ALA A 412 -7.50 9.05 3.83
C ALA A 412 -8.30 10.08 4.63
N LYS A 413 -8.11 10.13 5.96
CA LYS A 413 -8.76 11.12 6.84
C LYS A 413 -8.39 12.55 6.52
N ALA A 414 -7.18 12.77 6.01
CA ALA A 414 -6.72 14.08 5.57
C ALA A 414 -7.23 14.47 4.17
N ASN A 415 -8.06 13.66 3.51
CA ASN A 415 -8.49 13.83 2.12
C ASN A 415 -7.29 14.09 1.18
N CYS A 416 -6.22 13.32 1.39
CA CYS A 416 -5.02 13.36 0.57
C CYS A 416 -5.30 12.73 -0.80
N ASP A 417 -4.87 13.38 -1.88
CA ASP A 417 -4.99 12.87 -3.25
C ASP A 417 -3.64 12.50 -3.90
N ALA A 418 -2.51 12.76 -3.23
CA ALA A 418 -1.19 12.24 -3.59
C ALA A 418 -0.25 12.19 -2.38
N VAL A 419 0.46 11.08 -2.18
CA VAL A 419 1.45 10.96 -1.11
C VAL A 419 2.85 10.90 -1.70
N PHE A 420 3.73 11.77 -1.25
CA PHE A 420 5.15 11.73 -1.61
C PHE A 420 6.03 11.45 -0.39
N ALA A 421 7.02 10.58 -0.54
CA ALA A 421 7.84 10.15 0.59
C ALA A 421 9.27 10.66 0.52
N PHE A 422 9.81 10.97 1.70
CA PHE A 422 11.23 11.25 1.90
C PHE A 422 11.80 10.27 2.92
N GLN A 423 12.57 9.30 2.44
CA GLN A 423 13.35 8.38 3.27
C GLN A 423 14.57 9.10 3.82
N LEU A 424 14.85 8.94 5.12
CA LEU A 424 16.03 9.51 5.75
C LEU A 424 16.54 8.67 6.92
N ARG A 425 17.84 8.73 7.14
CA ARG A 425 18.51 8.24 8.36
C ARG A 425 19.33 9.31 9.07
N ASN A 426 19.43 10.50 8.46
CA ASN A 426 20.25 11.61 8.92
C ASN A 426 19.36 12.78 9.40
N PRO A 427 19.90 13.72 10.18
CA PRO A 427 19.21 14.98 10.48
C PRO A 427 18.84 15.78 9.23
N ILE A 428 17.77 16.58 9.32
CA ILE A 428 17.28 17.43 8.22
C ILE A 428 17.98 18.79 8.26
N HIS A 429 18.65 19.16 7.18
CA HIS A 429 19.04 20.55 6.89
C HIS A 429 18.11 21.14 5.83
N ASN A 430 18.17 22.47 5.63
CA ASN A 430 17.26 23.18 4.73
C ASN A 430 17.42 22.77 3.26
N GLY A 431 18.54 22.15 2.88
CA GLY A 431 18.67 21.50 1.57
C GLY A 431 17.66 20.37 1.35
N HIS A 432 17.46 19.48 2.34
CA HIS A 432 16.42 18.44 2.26
C HIS A 432 15.02 19.06 2.28
N ALA A 433 14.81 20.08 3.10
CA ALA A 433 13.53 20.81 3.17
C ALA A 433 13.15 21.43 1.82
N LEU A 434 14.12 22.07 1.14
CA LEU A 434 13.91 22.66 -0.18
C LEU A 434 13.39 21.64 -1.19
N LEU A 435 13.90 20.40 -1.19
CA LEU A 435 13.43 19.37 -2.10
C LEU A 435 12.03 18.87 -1.77
N MET A 436 11.73 18.72 -0.49
CA MET A 436 10.40 18.32 -0.05
C MET A 436 9.36 19.39 -0.41
N GLN A 437 9.71 20.67 -0.24
CA GLN A 437 8.88 21.82 -0.64
C GLN A 437 8.72 21.90 -2.17
N ASP A 438 9.81 21.83 -2.93
CA ASP A 438 9.77 21.88 -4.40
C ASP A 438 8.98 20.69 -4.99
N THR A 439 9.12 19.50 -4.41
CA THR A 439 8.31 18.32 -4.81
C THR A 439 6.82 18.58 -4.58
N ARG A 440 6.45 19.17 -3.44
CA ARG A 440 5.06 19.56 -3.19
C ARG A 440 4.56 20.55 -4.23
N GLU A 441 5.33 21.60 -4.52
CA GLU A 441 4.96 22.63 -5.50
C GLU A 441 4.74 22.04 -6.90
N GLN A 442 5.56 21.07 -7.30
CA GLN A 442 5.37 20.35 -8.55
C GLN A 442 4.08 19.51 -8.54
N LEU A 443 3.79 18.82 -7.43
CA LEU A 443 2.59 17.99 -7.29
C LEU A 443 1.30 18.81 -7.23
N LEU A 444 1.33 20.02 -6.66
CA LEU A 444 0.18 20.94 -6.62
C LEU A 444 -0.33 21.35 -8.01
N ARG A 445 0.47 21.14 -9.07
CA ARG A 445 0.03 21.36 -10.46
C ARG A 445 -0.89 20.25 -10.98
N LYS A 446 -0.90 19.08 -10.33
CA LYS A 446 -1.66 17.89 -10.72
C LYS A 446 -2.69 17.46 -9.67
N TYR A 447 -2.39 17.72 -8.40
CA TYR A 447 -3.13 17.27 -7.23
C TYR A 447 -3.52 18.47 -6.37
N LYS A 448 -4.64 18.37 -5.66
CA LYS A 448 -5.19 19.43 -4.82
C LYS A 448 -4.58 19.42 -3.41
N ASN A 449 -4.32 18.25 -2.86
CA ASN A 449 -3.82 18.06 -1.50
C ASN A 449 -2.74 16.97 -1.45
N PRO A 450 -1.57 17.19 -2.08
CA PRO A 450 -0.44 16.31 -1.90
C PRO A 450 -0.01 16.32 -0.43
N MET A 451 0.52 15.24 0.13
CA MET A 451 1.05 15.19 1.49
C MET A 451 2.42 14.52 1.56
N LEU A 452 3.29 15.07 2.40
CA LEU A 452 4.62 14.53 2.66
C LEU A 452 4.53 13.43 3.72
N LEU A 453 5.05 12.26 3.39
CA LEU A 453 5.45 11.25 4.36
C LEU A 453 6.94 11.46 4.68
N LEU A 454 7.23 12.18 5.76
CA LEU A 454 8.57 12.35 6.29
C LEU A 454 8.90 11.10 7.12
N HIS A 455 9.77 10.24 6.60
CA HIS A 455 9.79 8.84 7.01
C HIS A 455 11.16 8.37 7.47
N PRO A 456 11.65 8.84 8.63
CA PRO A 456 12.93 8.38 9.16
C PRO A 456 12.95 6.87 9.43
N LEU A 457 14.05 6.24 9.07
CA LEU A 457 14.35 4.87 9.47
C LEU A 457 14.64 4.80 10.97
N GLY A 458 14.06 3.82 11.66
CA GLY A 458 14.18 3.64 13.10
C GLY A 458 14.51 2.22 13.57
N GLY A 459 14.76 1.28 12.66
CA GLY A 459 15.48 0.06 13.01
C GLY A 459 16.98 0.33 13.22
N TRP A 460 17.76 -0.75 13.26
CA TRP A 460 19.20 -0.68 13.48
C TRP A 460 19.90 0.24 12.47
N THR A 461 20.84 1.04 12.98
CA THR A 461 21.76 1.90 12.22
C THR A 461 23.16 1.73 12.79
N LYS A 462 24.20 2.00 11.99
CA LYS A 462 25.60 1.93 12.43
C LYS A 462 25.92 2.95 13.54
N ASP A 463 26.94 2.66 14.33
CA ASP A 463 27.22 3.37 15.59
C ASP A 463 27.56 4.87 15.45
N ASP A 464 28.06 5.31 14.29
CA ASP A 464 28.39 6.72 14.04
C ASP A 464 27.23 7.54 13.46
N ASP A 465 26.08 6.92 13.16
CA ASP A 465 24.86 7.64 12.80
C ASP A 465 24.21 8.28 14.03
N VAL A 466 23.48 9.38 13.84
CA VAL A 466 22.77 10.05 14.94
C VAL A 466 21.63 9.13 15.43
N PRO A 467 21.55 8.84 16.75
CA PRO A 467 20.50 7.99 17.31
C PRO A 467 19.08 8.45 16.97
N LEU A 468 18.16 7.51 16.83
CA LEU A 468 16.78 7.79 16.42
C LEU A 468 16.10 8.83 17.32
N ASN A 469 16.21 8.72 18.64
CA ASN A 469 15.60 9.66 19.59
C ASN A 469 16.10 11.11 19.40
N VAL A 470 17.37 11.30 19.06
CA VAL A 470 17.94 12.62 18.78
C VAL A 470 17.43 13.14 17.43
N ARG A 471 17.38 12.27 16.42
CA ARG A 471 16.81 12.60 15.10
C ARG A 471 15.35 13.01 15.18
N MET A 472 14.51 12.27 15.92
CA MET A 472 13.10 12.59 16.08
C MET A 472 12.90 13.97 16.72
N LYS A 473 13.61 14.27 17.81
CA LYS A 473 13.61 15.62 18.41
C LYS A 473 14.01 16.70 17.41
N GLN A 474 15.03 16.42 16.58
CA GLN A 474 15.48 17.33 15.54
C GLN A 474 14.40 17.56 14.46
N TYR A 475 13.66 16.52 14.07
CA TYR A 475 12.57 16.63 13.10
C TYR A 475 11.37 17.40 13.66
N ASP A 476 11.00 17.15 14.93
CA ASP A 476 9.95 17.93 15.60
C ASP A 476 10.32 19.41 15.65
N ALA A 477 11.59 19.74 15.90
CA ALA A 477 12.07 21.13 15.85
C ALA A 477 11.97 21.75 14.45
N VAL A 478 12.31 21.00 13.40
CA VAL A 478 12.15 21.45 12.00
C VAL A 478 10.68 21.77 11.68
N LEU A 479 9.74 20.94 12.15
CA LEU A 479 8.31 21.16 11.98
C LEU A 479 7.81 22.35 12.82
N ALA A 480 8.26 22.45 14.08
CA ALA A 480 7.88 23.52 15.00
C ALA A 480 8.39 24.91 14.56
N GLU A 481 9.48 24.96 13.80
CA GLU A 481 10.00 26.19 13.19
C GLU A 481 9.39 26.50 11.81
N GLY A 482 8.45 25.68 11.32
CA GLY A 482 7.76 25.90 10.06
C GLY A 482 8.62 25.72 8.81
N VAL A 483 9.82 25.13 8.95
CA VAL A 483 10.67 24.79 7.79
C VAL A 483 9.99 23.73 6.93
N LEU A 484 9.32 22.77 7.56
CA LEU A 484 8.31 21.94 6.92
C LEU A 484 6.97 22.28 7.55
N ASN A 485 5.93 22.43 6.75
CA ASN A 485 4.62 22.78 7.29
C ASN A 485 3.92 21.49 7.81
N PRO A 486 3.51 21.47 9.09
CA PRO A 486 2.93 20.29 9.73
C PRO A 486 1.54 19.92 9.18
N GLU A 487 0.79 20.84 8.59
CA GLU A 487 -0.56 20.57 8.05
C GLU A 487 -0.54 19.55 6.90
N TRP A 488 0.56 19.50 6.15
CA TRP A 488 0.72 18.57 5.05
C TRP A 488 1.86 17.57 5.24
N THR A 489 2.42 17.46 6.44
CA THR A 489 3.52 16.55 6.76
C THR A 489 3.10 15.52 7.80
N VAL A 490 3.20 14.25 7.43
CA VAL A 490 3.10 13.12 8.35
C VAL A 490 4.50 12.65 8.69
N LEU A 491 4.89 12.81 9.97
CA LEU A 491 6.13 12.26 10.52
C LEU A 491 5.87 10.88 11.10
N ALA A 492 6.52 9.86 10.56
CA ALA A 492 6.39 8.47 11.03
C ALA A 492 7.73 7.72 10.95
N VAL A 493 7.91 6.69 11.77
CA VAL A 493 9.14 5.90 11.83
C VAL A 493 8.99 4.61 11.02
N PHE A 494 9.90 4.39 10.07
CA PHE A 494 10.00 3.15 9.32
C PHE A 494 10.80 2.11 10.10
N PRO A 495 10.25 0.93 10.44
CA PRO A 495 10.88 0.01 11.40
C PRO A 495 12.04 -0.82 10.85
N SER A 496 12.30 -0.80 9.54
CA SER A 496 13.36 -1.61 8.93
C SER A 496 14.75 -1.30 9.50
N PRO A 497 15.59 -2.32 9.72
CA PRO A 497 17.03 -2.13 9.84
C PRO A 497 17.60 -1.47 8.57
N MET A 498 18.63 -0.64 8.75
CA MET A 498 19.42 -0.04 7.66
C MET A 498 20.55 -0.99 7.27
N LEU A 499 20.63 -1.35 5.99
CA LEU A 499 21.66 -2.27 5.51
C LEU A 499 22.90 -1.55 5.00
N TYR A 500 22.75 -0.33 4.52
CA TYR A 500 23.77 0.42 3.78
C TYR A 500 24.15 -0.23 2.44
N ALA A 501 23.19 -0.87 1.76
CA ALA A 501 23.42 -1.62 0.51
C ALA A 501 23.11 -0.82 -0.77
N GLY A 502 23.12 0.51 -0.70
CA GLY A 502 23.09 1.39 -1.87
C GLY A 502 21.94 1.12 -2.85
N PRO A 503 22.22 0.90 -4.14
CA PRO A 503 21.19 0.65 -5.17
C PRO A 503 20.31 -0.59 -4.93
N THR A 504 20.79 -1.58 -4.19
CA THR A 504 19.97 -2.74 -3.79
C THR A 504 18.94 -2.31 -2.75
N GLU A 505 19.36 -1.55 -1.74
CA GLU A 505 18.49 -1.18 -0.62
C GLU A 505 17.50 -0.05 -0.94
N VAL A 506 17.86 0.89 -1.81
CA VAL A 506 16.94 1.99 -2.18
C VAL A 506 15.66 1.47 -2.82
N GLN A 507 15.72 0.34 -3.54
CA GLN A 507 14.55 -0.35 -4.07
C GLN A 507 13.63 -0.85 -2.95
N TRP A 508 14.19 -1.44 -1.89
CA TRP A 508 13.44 -1.83 -0.69
C TRP A 508 12.80 -0.63 0.00
N HIS A 509 13.55 0.47 0.17
CA HIS A 509 13.02 1.69 0.78
C HIS A 509 11.85 2.27 -0.02
N ALA A 510 11.86 2.17 -1.35
CA ALA A 510 10.77 2.59 -2.22
C ALA A 510 9.59 1.61 -2.19
N ARG A 511 9.83 0.29 -2.32
CA ARG A 511 8.80 -0.75 -2.27
C ARG A 511 8.02 -0.72 -0.95
N ALA A 512 8.71 -0.57 0.18
CA ALA A 512 8.05 -0.46 1.48
C ALA A 512 7.09 0.76 1.54
N ARG A 513 7.41 1.84 0.83
CA ARG A 513 6.60 3.06 0.81
C ARG A 513 5.38 2.93 -0.10
N LEU A 514 5.45 2.11 -1.16
CA LEU A 514 4.25 1.70 -1.89
C LEU A 514 3.23 1.03 -0.97
N ALA A 515 3.67 0.20 -0.01
CA ALA A 515 2.78 -0.40 0.97
C ALA A 515 2.05 0.67 1.81
N ALA A 516 2.66 1.82 2.08
CA ALA A 516 2.04 2.94 2.79
C ALA A 516 1.17 3.85 1.90
N GLY A 517 0.98 3.53 0.61
CA GLY A 517 0.18 4.32 -0.32
C GLY A 517 0.92 5.50 -0.97
N VAL A 518 2.26 5.48 -0.94
CA VAL A 518 3.09 6.50 -1.59
C VAL A 518 3.01 6.35 -3.10
N THR A 519 2.75 7.45 -3.80
CA THR A 519 2.71 7.53 -5.26
C THR A 519 3.95 8.21 -5.84
N THR A 520 4.69 8.96 -5.03
CA THR A 520 5.88 9.69 -5.46
C THR A 520 7.03 9.49 -4.49
N TYR A 521 8.21 9.12 -4.98
CA TYR A 521 9.37 8.84 -4.14
C TYR A 521 10.54 9.77 -4.47
N ILE A 522 10.99 10.53 -3.49
CA ILE A 522 12.16 11.41 -3.65
C ILE A 522 13.43 10.58 -3.43
N VAL A 523 14.32 10.57 -4.43
CA VAL A 523 15.58 9.83 -4.36
C VAL A 523 16.79 10.74 -4.55
N GLY A 524 17.66 10.71 -3.54
CA GLY A 524 18.90 11.46 -3.43
C GLY A 524 20.06 10.97 -4.30
N ARG A 525 21.19 11.69 -4.16
CA ARG A 525 22.53 11.18 -4.51
C ARG A 525 22.97 10.15 -3.47
N ASP A 526 23.59 9.06 -3.91
CA ASP A 526 24.08 7.96 -3.07
C ASP A 526 23.05 7.45 -2.04
N PRO A 527 21.81 7.15 -2.45
CA PRO A 527 20.78 6.71 -1.52
C PRO A 527 21.18 5.37 -0.93
N ALA A 528 21.00 5.24 0.39
CA ALA A 528 21.42 4.07 1.16
C ALA A 528 22.90 3.69 1.06
N GLY A 529 23.77 4.60 0.61
CA GLY A 529 25.20 4.35 0.54
C GLY A 529 25.95 4.52 1.86
N ILE A 530 27.18 4.04 1.84
CA ILE A 530 28.20 4.18 2.89
C ILE A 530 29.54 4.48 2.24
N GLN A 531 30.49 5.00 3.01
CA GLN A 531 31.84 5.21 2.53
C GLN A 531 32.59 3.88 2.39
N HIS A 532 33.39 3.75 1.34
CA HIS A 532 34.33 2.65 1.18
C HIS A 532 35.36 2.72 2.32
N PRO A 533 35.58 1.62 3.05
CA PRO A 533 36.39 1.64 4.28
C PRO A 533 37.85 2.03 4.05
N GLU A 534 38.42 1.73 2.87
CA GLU A 534 39.81 2.06 2.54
C GLU A 534 40.01 3.47 1.98
N THR A 535 39.15 3.89 1.05
CA THR A 535 39.36 5.14 0.30
C THR A 535 38.64 6.34 0.92
N GLY A 536 37.64 6.09 1.79
CA GLY A 536 36.77 7.13 2.34
C GLY A 536 35.80 7.76 1.32
N ASN A 537 35.85 7.34 0.05
CA ASN A 537 34.93 7.75 -1.00
C ASN A 537 33.60 6.97 -0.91
N TYR A 538 32.65 7.26 -1.81
CA TYR A 538 31.41 6.49 -1.90
C TYR A 538 31.71 5.02 -2.24
N LEU A 539 31.10 4.06 -1.52
CA LEU A 539 31.18 2.63 -1.85
C LEU A 539 30.45 2.33 -3.17
N TYR A 540 29.35 3.03 -3.42
CA TYR A 540 28.55 2.91 -4.64
C TYR A 540 28.71 4.16 -5.50
N ASP A 541 28.57 4.01 -6.81
CA ASP A 541 28.44 5.19 -7.67
C ASP A 541 27.21 6.01 -7.22
N PRO A 542 27.39 7.31 -6.92
CA PRO A 542 26.32 8.12 -6.34
C PRO A 542 25.07 8.30 -7.20
N THR A 543 25.13 7.94 -8.49
CA THR A 543 24.01 8.01 -9.44
C THR A 543 23.30 6.68 -9.62
N HIS A 544 23.88 5.56 -9.17
CA HIS A 544 23.32 4.24 -9.43
C HIS A 544 21.99 4.02 -8.73
N GLY A 545 21.82 4.52 -7.50
CA GLY A 545 20.57 4.31 -6.76
C GLY A 545 19.35 4.88 -7.47
N SER A 546 19.45 6.10 -8.02
CA SER A 546 18.34 6.71 -8.77
C SER A 546 18.12 6.06 -10.14
N LYS A 547 19.21 5.74 -10.86
CA LYS A 547 19.13 5.04 -12.16
C LYS A 547 18.47 3.68 -12.02
N VAL A 548 18.94 2.86 -11.08
CA VAL A 548 18.39 1.52 -10.80
C VAL A 548 16.93 1.62 -10.42
N LEU A 549 16.57 2.55 -9.52
CA LEU A 549 15.18 2.72 -9.12
C LEU A 549 14.26 3.09 -10.30
N SER A 550 14.72 3.94 -11.23
CA SER A 550 13.94 4.35 -12.41
C SER A 550 13.63 3.25 -13.42
N MET A 551 14.40 2.16 -13.37
CA MET A 551 14.23 1.00 -14.26
C MET A 551 13.82 -0.28 -13.51
N ALA A 552 13.63 -0.19 -12.19
CA ALA A 552 13.38 -1.35 -11.35
C ALA A 552 11.98 -1.93 -11.64
N PRO A 553 11.88 -3.22 -12.02
CA PRO A 553 10.59 -3.88 -12.21
C PRO A 553 9.87 -4.05 -10.87
N GLY A 554 8.54 -4.17 -10.93
CA GLY A 554 7.72 -4.48 -9.75
C GLY A 554 7.49 -3.31 -8.79
N LEU A 555 7.68 -2.06 -9.26
CA LEU A 555 7.34 -0.81 -8.57
C LEU A 555 6.22 -0.06 -9.35
N PRO A 556 4.99 -0.61 -9.40
CA PRO A 556 3.92 -0.03 -10.21
C PRO A 556 3.53 1.36 -9.70
N ASN A 557 3.29 2.29 -10.62
CA ASN A 557 2.73 3.63 -10.37
C ASN A 557 3.54 4.48 -9.36
N LEU A 558 4.86 4.26 -9.26
CA LEU A 558 5.75 5.08 -8.46
C LEU A 558 6.44 6.14 -9.32
N ASP A 559 6.06 7.41 -9.13
CA ASP A 559 6.76 8.54 -9.74
C ASP A 559 8.06 8.82 -8.98
N ILE A 560 9.20 8.72 -9.65
CA ILE A 560 10.50 8.96 -9.02
C ILE A 560 10.92 10.41 -9.26
N VAL A 561 11.13 11.15 -8.17
CA VAL A 561 11.62 12.52 -8.21
C VAL A 561 13.11 12.51 -7.90
N LEU A 562 13.90 12.83 -8.92
CA LEU A 562 15.35 12.91 -8.81
C LEU A 562 15.77 14.15 -8.02
N PHE A 563 16.63 13.94 -7.04
CA PHE A 563 17.20 15.01 -6.23
C PHE A 563 18.07 15.93 -7.09
N ARG A 564 17.71 17.20 -7.10
CA ARG A 564 18.57 18.27 -7.59
C ARG A 564 19.54 18.64 -6.48
N VAL A 565 20.83 18.70 -6.79
CA VAL A 565 21.86 19.06 -5.81
C VAL A 565 21.51 20.41 -5.18
N ALA A 566 21.32 20.43 -3.86
CA ALA A 566 21.07 21.64 -3.09
C ALA A 566 22.34 22.01 -2.32
N ALA A 567 22.72 23.29 -2.38
CA ALA A 567 23.89 23.84 -1.69
C ALA A 567 23.55 25.21 -1.09
N TYR A 568 24.38 25.68 -0.17
CA TYR A 568 24.17 26.98 0.47
C TYR A 568 24.60 28.09 -0.50
N ASP A 569 23.65 28.91 -0.94
CA ASP A 569 23.89 30.06 -1.82
C ASP A 569 24.30 31.27 -0.96
N LYS A 570 25.58 31.64 -1.02
CA LYS A 570 26.16 32.72 -0.21
C LYS A 570 25.58 34.09 -0.57
N THR A 571 25.08 34.27 -1.79
CA THR A 571 24.52 35.55 -2.25
C THR A 571 23.12 35.78 -1.68
N LYS A 572 22.38 34.70 -1.44
CA LYS A 572 20.99 34.72 -0.96
C LYS A 572 20.85 34.33 0.51
N SER A 573 21.95 33.92 1.14
CA SER A 573 22.00 33.40 2.51
C SER A 573 20.95 32.33 2.81
N LYS A 574 20.79 31.37 1.87
CA LYS A 574 19.85 30.25 2.01
C LYS A 574 20.25 29.07 1.16
N MET A 575 19.64 27.91 1.43
CA MET A 575 19.78 26.74 0.56
C MET A 575 19.07 26.98 -0.78
N ALA A 576 19.74 26.64 -1.87
CA ALA A 576 19.20 26.72 -3.22
C ALA A 576 19.70 25.54 -4.08
N PHE A 577 19.03 25.27 -5.19
CA PHE A 577 19.53 24.31 -6.18
C PHE A 577 20.82 24.83 -6.80
N PHE A 578 21.84 23.97 -6.83
CA PHE A 578 23.16 24.26 -7.37
C PHE A 578 23.08 24.60 -8.85
N ASP A 579 23.87 25.60 -9.25
CA ASP A 579 23.98 26.10 -10.61
C ASP A 579 25.46 26.19 -10.98
N SER A 580 25.87 25.38 -11.95
CA SER A 580 27.27 25.29 -12.37
C SER A 580 27.80 26.57 -13.01
N SER A 581 26.94 27.45 -13.51
CA SER A 581 27.34 28.72 -14.12
C SER A 581 27.85 29.76 -13.12
N ARG A 582 27.55 29.56 -11.83
CA ARG A 582 27.91 30.45 -10.70
C ARG A 582 28.39 29.62 -9.51
N SER A 583 29.22 28.63 -9.79
CA SER A 583 29.64 27.61 -8.82
C SER A 583 30.28 28.19 -7.54
N GLU A 584 30.98 29.31 -7.69
CA GLU A 584 31.66 30.09 -6.66
C GLU A 584 30.71 30.73 -5.66
N ASP A 585 29.43 30.91 -6.00
CA ASP A 585 28.40 31.43 -5.08
C ASP A 585 27.93 30.38 -4.08
N PHE A 586 28.20 29.09 -4.34
CA PHE A 586 27.70 27.99 -3.52
C PHE A 586 28.74 27.45 -2.55
N SER A 587 28.26 27.01 -1.39
CA SER A 587 29.06 26.29 -0.39
C SER A 587 28.43 24.93 -0.07
N PHE A 588 29.26 23.88 -0.11
CA PHE A 588 28.88 22.53 0.29
C PHE A 588 29.35 22.27 1.73
N ILE A 589 28.39 22.09 2.63
CA ILE A 589 28.67 21.71 4.02
C ILE A 589 28.43 20.21 4.12
N SER A 590 29.52 19.43 4.15
CA SER A 590 29.44 17.98 4.30
C SER A 590 28.95 17.59 5.70
N GLY A 591 28.41 16.37 5.84
CA GLY A 591 28.03 15.83 7.15
C GLY A 591 29.19 15.84 8.15
N THR A 592 30.41 15.54 7.71
CA THR A 592 31.61 15.61 8.57
C THR A 592 31.90 17.04 9.05
N LYS A 593 31.75 18.04 8.17
CA LYS A 593 31.95 19.45 8.54
C LYS A 593 30.87 19.93 9.50
N MET A 594 29.61 19.55 9.24
CA MET A 594 28.48 19.80 10.14
C MET A 594 28.73 19.21 11.54
N ARG A 595 29.23 17.98 11.62
CA ARG A 595 29.59 17.35 12.90
C ARG A 595 30.70 18.07 13.65
N SER A 596 31.73 18.55 12.94
CA SER A 596 32.77 19.37 13.55
C SER A 596 32.17 20.65 14.13
N TYR A 597 31.36 21.37 13.35
CA TYR A 597 30.69 22.58 13.83
C TYR A 597 29.87 22.34 15.09
N ALA A 598 29.05 21.29 15.08
CA ALA A 598 28.21 20.93 16.21
C ALA A 598 29.01 20.61 17.48
N ARG A 599 30.11 19.84 17.34
CA ARG A 599 31.02 19.45 18.42
C ARG A 599 31.78 20.66 18.98
N ASP A 600 32.26 21.52 18.10
CA ASP A 600 33.12 22.65 18.44
C ASP A 600 32.30 23.89 18.86
N GLY A 601 30.97 23.80 18.89
CA GLY A 601 30.06 24.89 19.27
C GLY A 601 29.99 26.02 18.24
N ILE A 602 30.31 25.73 16.98
CA ILE A 602 30.29 26.69 15.87
C ILE A 602 28.92 26.64 15.20
N GLU A 603 28.27 27.79 15.05
CA GLU A 603 27.02 27.91 14.30
C GLU A 603 27.27 27.77 12.78
N PRO A 604 26.44 27.01 12.05
CA PRO A 604 26.49 26.99 10.59
C PRO A 604 25.98 28.33 10.03
N PRO A 605 26.19 28.60 8.73
CA PRO A 605 25.63 29.78 8.09
C PRO A 605 24.11 29.86 8.28
N GLU A 606 23.60 31.07 8.56
CA GLU A 606 22.17 31.33 8.73
C GLU A 606 21.38 30.79 7.53
N GLY A 607 20.28 30.06 7.77
CA GLY A 607 19.49 29.46 6.69
C GLY A 607 20.02 28.11 6.18
N PHE A 608 21.11 27.57 6.74
CA PHE A 608 21.52 26.18 6.49
C PHE A 608 20.61 25.15 7.18
N MET A 609 20.24 25.39 8.45
CA MET A 609 19.38 24.54 9.26
C MET A 609 18.55 25.42 10.20
N ALA A 610 17.37 24.95 10.60
CA ALA A 610 16.54 25.61 11.59
C ALA A 610 17.28 25.74 12.94
N PRO A 611 17.31 26.92 13.59
CA PRO A 611 18.09 27.15 14.82
C PRO A 611 17.81 26.18 15.98
N LYS A 612 16.54 25.86 16.28
CA LYS A 612 16.21 24.90 17.34
C LYS A 612 16.66 23.49 16.94
N ALA A 613 16.51 23.15 15.67
CA ALA A 613 16.96 21.87 15.15
C ALA A 613 18.50 21.72 15.22
N TRP A 614 19.23 22.81 14.93
CA TRP A 614 20.68 22.86 15.10
C TRP A 614 21.10 22.70 16.56
N LYS A 615 20.44 23.42 17.48
CA LYS A 615 20.73 23.34 18.92
C LYS A 615 20.64 21.92 19.46
N ILE A 616 19.65 21.14 19.01
CA ILE A 616 19.49 19.72 19.38
C ILE A 616 20.71 18.90 18.93
N LEU A 617 21.18 19.10 17.69
CA LEU A 617 22.36 18.40 17.18
C LEU A 617 23.64 18.85 17.89
N SER A 618 23.83 20.16 18.08
CA SER A 618 25.01 20.69 18.76
C SER A 618 25.10 20.16 20.19
N SER A 619 23.99 20.17 20.94
CA SER A 619 23.94 19.60 22.30
C SER A 619 24.35 18.12 22.31
N TYR A 620 23.79 17.32 21.38
CA TYR A 620 24.13 15.90 21.25
C TYR A 620 25.63 15.68 20.97
N TYR A 621 26.21 16.40 20.01
CA TYR A 621 27.63 16.22 19.66
C TYR A 621 28.59 16.72 20.74
N GLN A 622 28.22 17.77 21.49
CA GLN A 622 28.98 18.25 22.65
C GLN A 622 28.96 17.24 23.80
N GLU A 623 27.79 16.68 24.13
CA GLU A 623 27.65 15.62 25.13
C GLU A 623 28.48 14.39 24.74
N LEU A 624 28.42 13.98 23.46
CA LEU A 624 29.21 12.86 22.96
C LEU A 624 30.72 13.08 23.10
N ALA A 625 31.22 14.30 22.88
CA ALA A 625 32.62 14.65 23.08
C ALA A 625 33.03 14.57 24.55
N THR A 626 32.22 15.13 25.46
CA THR A 626 32.51 15.09 26.90
C THR A 626 32.52 13.68 27.49
N THR A 627 31.66 12.79 26.98
CA THR A 627 31.61 11.39 27.43
C THR A 627 32.87 10.63 27.00
N LYS A 628 33.39 10.90 25.80
CA LYS A 628 34.63 10.29 25.30
C LYS A 628 35.86 10.74 26.10
N ASP A 629 35.97 12.02 26.43
CA ASP A 629 37.08 12.56 27.24
C ASP A 629 37.10 12.01 28.67
N ARG A 630 35.94 11.63 29.23
CA ARG A 630 35.88 10.96 30.54
C ARG A 630 36.29 9.48 30.47
N SER A 631 36.03 8.80 29.37
CA SER A 631 36.39 7.39 29.17
C SER A 631 37.85 7.16 28.77
N SER A 632 38.57 8.19 28.29
CA SER A 632 40.00 8.13 27.98
C SER A 632 40.91 8.51 29.16
N HIS A 633 40.32 8.92 30.28
CA HIS A 633 41.00 9.25 31.54
C HIS A 633 40.71 8.25 32.67
N GLN A 634 40.04 7.14 32.37
CA GLN A 634 39.96 5.92 33.18
C GLN A 634 40.67 4.79 32.45
#